data_AF-A7SZ20-F1
#
_entry.id   AF-A7SZ20-F1
#
_cell.length_a   1.000
_cell.length_b   1.000
_cell.length_c   1.000
_cell.angle_alpha   90.00
_cell.angle_beta   90.00
_cell.angle_gamma   90.00
#
_symmetry.space_group_name_H-M   'P 1'
#
loop_
_entity.id
_entity.type
_entity.pdbx_description
1 polymer ?
#
loop_
_entity_poly.entity_id
_entity_poly.type
_entity_poly.pdbx_seq_one_letter_code
_entity_poly.pdbx_strand_id
1 'polypeptide(L)'
;RVSNIRLDISHRVEKRTESPDETETFCYESLLKWRELNCTLHFQQAARELQPLVQTLAQLVHHETQVIEILKKHLQISDSLALEPLLDFLVNLARDLQNDFYPYFKDFFHILVHLLSVNSQDSVLLEQVFSALGYLFKFLWRYIIKDMDNVYR
;
A
#
# COMPACT_ATOMS: atom_id res chain seq x y z
N ARG A 1 -6.08 -24.80 0.83
CA ARG A 1 -6.63 -23.67 1.64
C ARG A 1 -6.69 -22.34 0.86
N VAL A 2 -6.02 -22.20 -0.29
CA VAL A 2 -6.11 -21.02 -1.19
C VAL A 2 -7.43 -20.96 -2.00
N SER A 3 -8.12 -22.10 -2.15
CA SER A 3 -9.30 -22.27 -2.99
C SER A 3 -10.55 -21.47 -2.59
N ASN A 4 -10.52 -20.73 -1.47
CA ASN A 4 -11.67 -19.98 -0.94
C ASN A 4 -11.45 -18.46 -0.79
N ILE A 5 -10.36 -17.89 -1.32
CA ILE A 5 -10.13 -16.44 -1.22
C ILE A 5 -11.02 -15.73 -2.26
N ARG A 6 -12.08 -15.06 -1.80
CA ARG A 6 -12.92 -14.16 -2.59
C ARG A 6 -12.61 -12.72 -2.21
N LEU A 7 -11.96 -11.97 -3.10
CA LEU A 7 -11.67 -10.55 -2.90
C LEU A 7 -12.88 -9.71 -3.31
N ASP A 8 -13.68 -9.28 -2.34
CA ASP A 8 -14.75 -8.31 -2.57
C ASP A 8 -14.26 -6.89 -2.29
N ILE A 9 -13.67 -6.28 -3.32
CA ILE A 9 -13.06 -4.95 -3.27
C ILE A 9 -14.12 -3.84 -3.46
N SER A 10 -15.30 -4.19 -3.97
CA SER A 10 -16.37 -3.24 -4.30
C SER A 10 -17.22 -2.90 -3.08
N HIS A 11 -17.58 -3.89 -2.25
CA HIS A 11 -18.48 -3.70 -1.11
C HIS A 11 -17.77 -3.23 0.17
N ARG A 12 -16.46 -3.44 0.32
CA ARG A 12 -15.70 -3.03 1.52
C ARG A 12 -15.52 -1.51 1.66
N VAL A 13 -15.88 -0.75 0.64
CA VAL A 13 -15.58 0.69 0.50
C VAL A 13 -16.64 1.58 1.16
N GLU A 14 -17.89 1.13 1.25
CA GLU A 14 -18.96 1.95 1.83
C GLU A 14 -18.72 2.28 3.32
N LYS A 15 -17.92 1.49 4.03
CA LYS A 15 -17.66 1.68 5.47
C LYS A 15 -16.51 2.64 5.82
N ARG A 16 -15.76 3.18 4.84
CA ARG A 16 -14.78 4.27 5.02
C ARG A 16 -15.27 5.52 4.27
N THR A 17 -16.39 6.07 4.71
CA THR A 17 -17.08 7.23 4.10
C THR A 17 -16.78 8.55 4.78
N GLU A 18 -15.94 8.58 5.81
CA GLU A 18 -15.38 9.83 6.33
C GLU A 18 -14.15 10.14 5.48
N SER A 19 -14.27 11.17 4.64
CA SER A 19 -13.10 11.80 4.04
C SER A 19 -12.28 12.45 5.16
N PRO A 20 -10.94 12.32 5.13
CA PRO A 20 -10.06 13.06 6.01
C PRO A 20 -10.41 14.55 5.96
N ASP A 21 -10.10 15.29 7.02
CA ASP A 21 -10.16 16.76 6.99
C ASP A 21 -9.33 17.28 5.80
N GLU A 22 -9.63 18.45 5.23
CA GLU A 22 -9.10 18.89 3.92
C GLU A 22 -7.55 18.91 3.79
N THR A 23 -6.84 18.77 4.91
CA THR A 23 -5.37 18.76 5.01
C THR A 23 -4.75 17.39 5.27
N GLU A 24 -5.53 16.37 5.65
CA GLU A 24 -5.03 15.05 6.07
C GLU A 24 -5.06 14.03 4.90
N THR A 25 -4.04 13.17 4.84
CA THR A 25 -3.93 12.15 3.79
C THR A 25 -4.41 10.78 4.30
N PHE A 26 -5.01 9.97 3.43
CA PHE A 26 -5.44 8.62 3.82
C PHE A 26 -4.25 7.76 4.30
N CYS A 27 -3.07 7.93 3.71
CA CYS A 27 -1.87 7.22 4.11
C CYS A 27 -1.40 7.64 5.51
N TYR A 28 -1.51 8.92 5.87
CA TYR A 28 -1.19 9.39 7.22
C TYR A 28 -2.17 8.86 8.27
N GLU A 29 -3.48 8.89 8.01
CA GLU A 29 -4.47 8.27 8.89
C GLU A 29 -4.17 6.79 9.12
N SER A 30 -3.83 6.05 8.05
CA SER A 30 -3.46 4.65 8.16
C SER A 30 -2.20 4.45 9.00
N LEU A 31 -1.22 5.35 8.89
CA LEU A 31 0.00 5.32 9.66
C LEU A 31 -0.28 5.53 11.16
N LEU A 32 -1.12 6.52 11.50
CA LEU A 32 -1.51 6.78 12.89
C LEU A 32 -2.26 5.60 13.51
N LYS A 33 -3.26 5.06 12.79
CA LYS A 33 -3.96 3.85 13.20
C LYS A 33 -2.98 2.71 13.53
N TRP A 34 -2.02 2.44 12.65
CA TRP A 34 -1.10 1.33 12.87
C TRP A 34 -0.04 1.59 13.94
N ARG A 35 0.26 2.85 14.27
CA ARG A 35 1.07 3.20 15.45
C ARG A 35 0.41 2.83 16.77
N GLU A 36 -0.91 2.76 16.81
CA GLU A 36 -1.65 2.29 17.99
C GLU A 36 -1.75 0.76 18.05
N LEU A 37 -1.75 0.09 16.89
CA LEU A 37 -2.02 -1.36 16.78
C LEU A 37 -0.77 -2.23 16.64
N ASN A 38 0.33 -1.72 16.10
CA ASN A 38 1.53 -2.50 15.79
C ASN A 38 2.77 -1.89 16.47
N CYS A 39 3.34 -2.65 17.41
CA CYS A 39 4.53 -2.27 18.17
C CYS A 39 5.81 -2.99 17.71
N THR A 40 5.80 -3.58 16.50
CA THR A 40 6.96 -4.32 15.99
C THR A 40 8.10 -3.37 15.63
N LEU A 41 9.35 -3.84 15.76
CA LEU A 41 10.53 -3.03 15.49
C LEU A 41 10.55 -2.49 14.05
N HIS A 42 10.26 -3.34 13.06
CA HIS A 42 10.26 -2.94 11.65
C HIS A 42 9.18 -1.88 11.37
N PHE A 43 7.99 -2.02 11.96
CA PHE A 43 6.95 -1.00 11.78
C PHE A 43 7.34 0.33 12.45
N GLN A 44 7.87 0.29 13.68
CA GLN A 44 8.31 1.51 14.36
C GLN A 44 9.41 2.25 13.60
N GLN A 45 10.33 1.52 12.94
CA GLN A 45 11.35 2.10 12.08
C GLN A 45 10.73 2.74 10.83
N ALA A 46 9.85 2.01 10.14
CA ALA A 46 9.13 2.54 8.97
C ALA A 46 8.33 3.80 9.31
N ALA A 47 7.56 3.76 10.40
CA ALA A 47 6.75 4.89 10.85
C ALA A 47 7.59 6.11 11.21
N ARG A 48 8.75 5.92 11.84
CA ARG A 48 9.68 7.02 12.14
C ARG A 48 10.22 7.69 10.87
N GLU A 49 10.51 6.92 9.84
CA GLU A 49 10.99 7.43 8.55
C GLU A 49 9.87 8.11 7.74
N LEU A 50 8.65 7.54 7.75
CA LEU A 50 7.52 8.00 6.94
C LEU A 50 6.77 9.19 7.53
N GLN A 51 6.52 9.19 8.84
CA GLN A 51 5.64 10.17 9.50
C GLN A 51 5.96 11.63 9.18
N PRO A 52 7.22 12.11 9.21
CA PRO A 52 7.50 13.53 8.94
C PRO A 52 7.20 13.95 7.50
N LEU A 53 7.06 13.01 6.57
CA LEU A 53 6.94 13.26 5.13
C LEU A 53 5.48 13.28 4.63
N VAL A 54 4.54 12.73 5.39
CA VAL A 54 3.19 12.42 4.88
C VAL A 54 2.05 13.11 5.65
N GLN A 55 2.35 13.99 6.61
CA GLN A 55 1.32 14.59 7.49
C GLN A 55 0.28 15.41 6.73
N THR A 56 0.68 15.99 5.59
CA THR A 56 -0.22 16.71 4.69
C THR A 56 0.00 16.28 3.24
N LEU A 57 -1.00 16.50 2.38
CA LEU A 57 -0.88 16.16 0.96
C LEU A 57 0.27 16.93 0.28
N ALA A 58 0.49 18.19 0.65
CA ALA A 58 1.58 18.99 0.12
C ALA A 58 2.96 18.41 0.47
N GLN A 59 3.16 17.93 1.70
CA GLN A 59 4.38 17.25 2.09
C GLN A 59 4.54 15.92 1.35
N LEU A 60 3.45 15.14 1.25
CA LEU A 60 3.45 13.86 0.56
C LEU A 60 3.90 14.02 -0.91
N VAL A 61 3.32 14.96 -1.64
CA VAL A 61 3.69 15.23 -3.04
C VAL A 61 5.14 15.75 -3.14
N HIS A 62 5.56 16.62 -2.21
CA HIS A 62 6.93 17.15 -2.21
C HIS A 62 8.00 16.05 -1.96
N HIS A 63 7.68 15.08 -1.11
CA HIS A 63 8.57 14.00 -0.69
C HIS A 63 8.24 12.64 -1.33
N GLU A 64 7.44 12.63 -2.39
CA GLU A 64 6.87 11.41 -2.98
C GLU A 64 7.91 10.32 -3.24
N THR A 65 8.98 10.65 -3.97
CA THR A 65 10.05 9.69 -4.27
C THR A 65 10.70 9.12 -3.01
N GLN A 66 10.89 9.94 -1.97
CA GLN A 66 11.48 9.50 -0.71
C GLN A 66 10.54 8.54 0.04
N VAL A 67 9.24 8.85 0.07
CA VAL A 67 8.21 8.00 0.68
C VAL A 67 8.15 6.64 -0.02
N ILE A 68 8.18 6.63 -1.36
CA ILE A 68 8.17 5.42 -2.18
C ILE A 68 9.38 4.53 -1.86
N GLU A 69 10.59 5.08 -1.82
CA GLU A 69 11.80 4.31 -1.56
C GLU A 69 11.86 3.76 -0.12
N ILE A 70 11.40 4.53 0.88
CA ILE A 70 11.27 4.04 2.26
C ILE A 70 10.29 2.86 2.30
N LEU A 71 9.13 2.98 1.65
CA LEU A 71 8.12 1.92 1.66
C LEU A 71 8.62 0.65 0.97
N LYS A 72 9.28 0.77 -0.19
CA LYS A 72 9.90 -0.36 -0.90
C LYS A 72 10.90 -1.08 -0.01
N LYS A 73 11.83 -0.34 0.62
CA LYS A 73 12.82 -0.86 1.57
C LYS A 73 12.16 -1.69 2.68
N HIS A 74 11.13 -1.15 3.33
CA HIS A 74 10.50 -1.81 4.48
C HIS A 74 9.63 -3.02 4.11
N LEU A 75 9.00 -3.01 2.93
CA LEU A 75 8.25 -4.17 2.42
C LEU A 75 9.15 -5.36 2.06
N GLN A 76 10.45 -5.12 1.81
CA GLN A 76 11.40 -6.15 1.40
C GLN A 76 12.20 -6.75 2.56
N ILE A 77 11.96 -6.32 3.80
CA ILE A 77 12.61 -6.91 4.98
C ILE A 77 12.05 -8.32 5.21
N SER A 78 12.94 -9.32 5.23
CA SER A 78 12.59 -10.71 5.49
C SER A 78 11.97 -10.91 6.88
N ASP A 79 11.01 -11.83 6.99
CA ASP A 79 10.31 -12.20 8.23
C ASP A 79 9.70 -11.02 9.00
N SER A 80 9.34 -9.95 8.27
CA SER A 80 8.79 -8.75 8.87
C SER A 80 7.34 -8.94 9.35
N LEU A 81 7.12 -8.73 10.65
CA LEU A 81 5.78 -8.67 11.25
C LEU A 81 5.06 -7.33 10.99
N ALA A 82 5.64 -6.47 10.15
CA ALA A 82 5.09 -5.18 9.75
C ALA A 82 4.42 -5.22 8.36
N LEU A 83 4.30 -6.37 7.71
CA LEU A 83 3.76 -6.42 6.34
C LEU A 83 2.31 -5.94 6.26
N GLU A 84 1.44 -6.33 7.20
CA GLU A 84 0.06 -5.86 7.22
C GLU A 84 -0.07 -4.32 7.26
N PRO A 85 0.56 -3.60 8.23
CA PRO A 85 0.48 -2.15 8.25
C PRO A 85 1.12 -1.49 7.03
N LEU A 86 2.22 -2.04 6.50
CA LEU A 86 2.88 -1.52 5.31
C LEU A 86 2.04 -1.70 4.04
N LEU A 87 1.30 -2.80 3.93
CA LEU A 87 0.37 -3.05 2.82
C LEU A 87 -0.87 -2.14 2.89
N ASP A 88 -1.44 -1.90 4.07
CA ASP A 88 -2.53 -0.92 4.24
C ASP A 88 -2.01 0.50 3.90
N PHE A 89 -0.81 0.87 4.37
CA PHE A 89 -0.18 2.14 4.01
C PHE A 89 0.01 2.28 2.50
N LEU A 90 0.54 1.25 1.82
CA LEU A 90 0.70 1.23 0.36
C LEU A 90 -0.60 1.50 -0.39
N VAL A 91 -1.69 0.85 0.03
CA VAL A 91 -3.02 1.03 -0.58
C VAL A 91 -3.51 2.47 -0.44
N ASN A 92 -3.36 3.05 0.75
CA ASN A 92 -3.79 4.43 1.00
C ASN A 92 -2.86 5.45 0.30
N LEU A 93 -1.56 5.17 0.22
CA LEU A 93 -0.59 5.99 -0.53
C LEU A 93 -0.96 6.07 -2.02
N ALA A 94 -1.30 4.92 -2.63
CA ALA A 94 -1.75 4.88 -4.03
C ALA A 94 -3.10 5.59 -4.22
N ARG A 95 -3.98 5.61 -3.20
CA ARG A 95 -5.24 6.36 -3.22
C ARG A 95 -5.01 7.86 -3.18
N ASP A 96 -4.08 8.34 -2.36
CA ASP A 96 -3.73 9.75 -2.24
C ASP A 96 -3.06 10.27 -3.52
N LEU A 97 -2.04 9.56 -4.02
CA LEU A 97 -1.20 9.99 -5.15
C LEU A 97 -1.82 9.70 -6.53
N GLN A 98 -2.65 8.66 -6.66
CA GLN A 98 -3.32 8.27 -7.91
C GLN A 98 -2.38 8.21 -9.13
N ASN A 99 -2.47 9.18 -10.04
CA ASN A 99 -1.65 9.23 -11.26
C ASN A 99 -0.16 9.34 -10.92
N ASP A 100 0.19 10.09 -9.88
CA ASP A 100 1.58 10.33 -9.49
C ASP A 100 2.21 9.06 -8.90
N PHE A 101 1.40 8.12 -8.41
CA PHE A 101 1.88 6.79 -8.01
C PHE A 101 2.20 5.88 -9.21
N TYR A 102 1.56 6.08 -10.37
CA TYR A 102 1.63 5.13 -11.49
C TYR A 102 3.05 4.79 -11.97
N PRO A 103 4.01 5.73 -12.05
CA PRO A 103 5.40 5.42 -12.42
C PRO A 103 6.07 4.35 -11.53
N TYR A 104 5.63 4.22 -10.28
CA TYR A 104 6.19 3.28 -9.30
C TYR A 104 5.44 1.95 -9.23
N PHE A 105 4.29 1.84 -9.90
CA PHE A 105 3.42 0.67 -9.82
C PHE A 105 4.15 -0.63 -10.15
N LYS A 106 5.00 -0.63 -11.17
CA LYS A 106 5.74 -1.83 -11.61
C LYS A 106 6.65 -2.37 -10.51
N ASP A 107 7.36 -1.50 -9.81
CA ASP A 107 8.26 -1.89 -8.72
C ASP A 107 7.47 -2.52 -7.57
N PHE A 108 6.37 -1.89 -7.15
CA PHE A 108 5.50 -2.45 -6.11
C PHE A 108 4.85 -3.77 -6.55
N PHE A 109 4.44 -3.88 -7.81
CA PHE A 109 3.90 -5.14 -8.33
C PHE A 109 4.92 -6.28 -8.19
N HIS A 110 6.19 -6.04 -8.55
CA HIS A 110 7.25 -7.04 -8.37
C HIS A 110 7.48 -7.40 -6.90
N ILE A 111 7.48 -6.41 -5.99
CA ILE A 111 7.61 -6.65 -4.55
C ILE A 111 6.43 -7.50 -4.04
N LEU A 112 5.20 -7.17 -4.43
CA LEU A 112 4.00 -7.91 -4.00
C LEU A 112 4.00 -9.34 -4.54
N VAL A 113 4.37 -9.57 -5.80
CA VAL A 113 4.53 -10.92 -6.38
C VAL A 113 5.61 -11.70 -5.65
N HIS A 114 6.73 -11.06 -5.30
CA HIS A 114 7.77 -11.70 -4.50
C HIS A 114 7.24 -12.10 -3.11
N LEU A 115 6.51 -11.23 -2.43
CA LEU A 115 5.87 -11.54 -1.13
C LEU A 115 4.92 -12.73 -1.23
N LEU A 116 4.12 -12.84 -2.30
CA LEU A 116 3.27 -14.01 -2.55
C LEU A 116 4.09 -15.30 -2.70
N SER A 117 5.25 -15.23 -3.36
CA SER A 117 6.10 -16.39 -3.63
C SER A 117 6.78 -16.93 -2.36
N VAL A 118 7.35 -16.05 -1.53
CA VAL A 118 8.12 -16.46 -0.35
C VAL A 118 7.21 -16.80 0.85
N ASN A 119 5.99 -16.26 0.90
CA ASN A 119 5.04 -16.50 1.99
C ASN A 119 3.87 -17.42 1.60
N SER A 120 4.08 -18.36 0.68
CA SER A 120 3.03 -19.23 0.09
C SER A 120 2.20 -20.05 1.10
N GLN A 121 2.68 -20.21 2.33
CA GLN A 121 1.99 -20.97 3.40
C GLN A 121 1.18 -20.07 4.35
N ASP A 122 1.39 -18.75 4.33
CA ASP A 122 0.66 -17.80 5.17
C ASP A 122 -0.60 -17.31 4.44
N SER A 123 -1.73 -17.98 4.68
CA SER A 123 -2.98 -17.62 4.02
C SER A 123 -3.48 -16.20 4.34
N VAL A 124 -3.16 -15.68 5.53
CA VAL A 124 -3.63 -14.35 5.96
C VAL A 124 -2.84 -13.28 5.22
N LEU A 125 -1.51 -13.42 5.18
CA LEU A 125 -0.66 -12.51 4.42
C LEU A 125 -0.96 -12.56 2.92
N LEU A 126 -1.21 -13.75 2.36
CA LEU A 126 -1.63 -13.87 0.95
C LEU A 126 -2.91 -13.07 0.68
N GLU A 127 -3.92 -13.18 1.54
CA GLU A 127 -5.16 -12.39 1.40
C GLU A 127 -4.89 -10.88 1.48
N GLN A 128 -4.02 -10.44 2.38
CA GLN A 128 -3.62 -9.03 2.50
C GLN A 128 -2.91 -8.52 1.25
N VAL A 129 -1.95 -9.28 0.71
CA VAL A 129 -1.21 -8.91 -0.52
C VAL A 129 -2.14 -8.90 -1.73
N PHE A 130 -3.02 -9.89 -1.87
CA PHE A 130 -4.01 -9.90 -2.95
C PHE A 130 -5.02 -8.76 -2.83
N SER A 131 -5.44 -8.43 -1.60
CA SER A 131 -6.29 -7.26 -1.35
C SER A 131 -5.58 -5.96 -1.75
N ALA A 132 -4.30 -5.82 -1.42
CA ALA A 132 -3.49 -4.66 -1.81
C ALA A 132 -3.38 -4.54 -3.33
N LEU A 133 -3.04 -5.63 -4.04
CA LEU A 133 -3.05 -5.66 -5.51
C LEU A 133 -4.41 -5.25 -6.08
N GLY A 134 -5.50 -5.79 -5.54
CA GLY A 134 -6.86 -5.45 -5.95
C GLY A 134 -7.17 -3.96 -5.84
N TYR A 135 -6.77 -3.31 -4.75
CA TYR A 135 -6.93 -1.87 -4.59
C TYR A 135 -6.00 -1.06 -5.50
N LEU A 136 -4.75 -1.48 -5.69
CA LEU A 136 -3.84 -0.83 -6.65
C LEU A 136 -4.44 -0.84 -8.06
N PHE A 137 -4.95 -1.99 -8.52
CA PHE A 137 -5.68 -2.07 -9.79
C PHE A 137 -6.91 -1.18 -9.79
N LYS A 138 -7.71 -1.16 -8.71
CA LYS A 138 -8.88 -0.30 -8.60
C LYS A 138 -8.54 1.19 -8.69
N PHE A 139 -7.44 1.66 -8.14
CA PHE A 139 -7.08 3.08 -8.19
C PHE A 139 -6.41 3.45 -9.51
N LEU A 140 -5.66 2.52 -10.11
CA LEU A 140 -4.83 2.78 -11.28
C LEU A 140 -5.43 2.30 -12.61
N TRP A 141 -6.61 1.65 -12.60
CA TRP A 141 -7.20 1.01 -13.78
C TRP A 141 -7.26 1.91 -15.02
N ARG A 142 -7.58 3.21 -14.84
CA ARG A 142 -7.66 4.17 -15.96
C ARG A 142 -6.31 4.42 -16.62
N TYR A 143 -5.22 4.35 -15.86
CA TYR A 143 -3.85 4.55 -16.35
C TYR A 143 -3.35 3.27 -17.00
N ILE A 144 -3.59 2.12 -16.36
CA ILE A 144 -3.25 0.79 -16.89
C ILE A 144 -3.91 0.54 -18.25
N ILE A 145 -5.19 0.88 -18.41
CA ILE A 145 -5.90 0.69 -19.70
C ILE A 145 -5.33 1.58 -20.81
N LYS A 146 -4.89 2.80 -20.48
CA LYS A 146 -4.28 3.70 -21.47
C LYS A 146 -2.89 3.25 -21.90
N ASP A 147 -2.23 2.45 -21.07
CA ASP A 147 -0.85 2.00 -21.24
C ASP A 147 -0.76 0.49 -21.50
N MET A 148 -1.86 -0.15 -21.93
CA MET A 148 -1.89 -1.62 -22.10
C MET A 148 -0.78 -2.14 -23.00
N ASP A 149 -0.38 -1.39 -24.02
CA ASP A 149 0.67 -1.80 -24.95
C ASP A 149 2.03 -2.02 -24.27
N ASN A 150 2.29 -1.37 -23.11
CA ASN A 150 3.48 -1.55 -22.30
C ASN A 150 3.30 -2.52 -21.12
N VAL A 151 2.06 -2.71 -20.63
CA VAL A 151 1.75 -3.59 -19.48
C VAL A 151 1.84 -5.07 -19.84
N TYR A 152 1.55 -5.46 -21.10
CA TYR A 152 1.56 -6.86 -21.55
C TYR A 152 2.87 -7.33 -22.20
N ARG A 153 3.94 -6.51 -22.17
CA ARG A 153 5.28 -6.89 -22.63
C ARG A 153 6.20 -7.22 -21.47
#